data_AF-A0A954Y4L4-F1
#
_entry.id   AF-A0A954Y4L4-F1
#
_cell.length_a   1.000
_cell.length_b   1.000
_cell.length_c   1.000
_cell.angle_alpha   90.00
_cell.angle_beta   90.00
_cell.angle_gamma   90.00
#
_symmetry.space_group_name_H-M   'P 1'
#
loop_
_entity.id
_entity.type
_entity.pdbx_description
1 polymer ?
#
loop_
_entity_poly.entity_id
_entity_poly.type
_entity_poly.pdbx_seq_one_letter_code
_entity_poly.pdbx_strand_id
1 'polypeptide(L)'
;MAKNNSGGRFRGRGGQQKNQTRGGYRGRGGQGRGGRRRGGGYQDQRREQDLPEENGSPLALTPGSGVLEMHPNGYGFLRSPSNNFTRERTDPFVPGTMIEKYGLREGLLLSGMVQHHRRGQGPRLKELLDVDGMAPDDYLSVKEFDELTPITPEEWLRLETGSEPLSTRVMDLLTPLGKGQRALIVAPPRT
;
A
#
# COMPACT_ATOMS: atom_id res chain seq x y z
N MET A 1 -23.11 -22.88 -51.98
CA MET A 1 -23.58 -22.10 -53.14
C MET A 1 -23.51 -20.62 -52.80
N ALA A 2 -22.91 -19.81 -53.70
CA ALA A 2 -22.81 -18.33 -53.79
C ALA A 2 -22.13 -17.57 -52.61
N LYS A 3 -20.97 -16.87 -52.71
CA LYS A 3 -20.33 -15.86 -53.60
C LYS A 3 -20.73 -14.38 -53.37
N ASN A 4 -19.68 -13.58 -53.05
CA ASN A 4 -19.36 -12.19 -53.50
C ASN A 4 -20.16 -10.98 -52.94
N ASN A 5 -19.65 -9.74 -52.78
CA ASN A 5 -18.36 -9.04 -52.98
C ASN A 5 -18.49 -7.54 -52.50
N SER A 6 -17.37 -6.80 -52.47
CA SER A 6 -17.15 -5.32 -52.39
C SER A 6 -17.01 -4.69 -51.01
N GLY A 7 -16.00 -3.87 -50.68
CA GLY A 7 -14.98 -3.18 -51.47
C GLY A 7 -15.06 -1.68 -51.22
N GLY A 8 -14.10 -1.08 -50.51
CA GLY A 8 -14.06 0.38 -50.29
C GLY A 8 -12.85 0.87 -49.50
N ARG A 9 -11.79 1.30 -50.21
CA ARG A 9 -10.65 2.08 -49.67
C ARG A 9 -10.98 3.57 -49.78
N PHE A 10 -10.61 4.38 -48.78
CA PHE A 10 -10.43 5.83 -48.97
C PHE A 10 -9.15 6.34 -48.28
N ARG A 11 -8.38 7.09 -49.07
CA ARG A 11 -7.20 7.91 -48.71
C ARG A 11 -7.64 9.37 -48.49
N GLY A 12 -6.88 10.12 -47.67
CA GLY A 12 -6.80 11.59 -47.67
C GLY A 12 -6.25 12.11 -46.32
N ARG A 13 -4.99 12.56 -46.19
CA ARG A 13 -4.45 13.92 -46.50
C ARG A 13 -5.23 14.98 -45.70
N GLY A 14 -4.70 15.80 -44.79
CA GLY A 14 -3.38 16.34 -44.48
C GLY A 14 -3.63 17.75 -43.91
N GLY A 15 -2.77 18.30 -43.04
CA GLY A 15 -2.87 19.72 -42.66
C GLY A 15 -2.35 20.09 -41.28
N GLN A 16 -1.04 20.37 -41.20
CA GLN A 16 -0.43 21.16 -40.13
C GLN A 16 -0.78 22.64 -40.31
N GLN A 17 -1.07 23.37 -39.23
CA GLN A 17 -1.02 24.83 -39.22
C GLN A 17 -0.13 25.34 -38.08
N LYS A 18 1.00 25.94 -38.49
CA LYS A 18 1.84 26.85 -37.71
C LYS A 18 1.15 28.21 -37.68
N ASN A 19 1.24 28.92 -36.55
CA ASN A 19 0.94 30.35 -36.50
C ASN A 19 2.14 31.11 -35.95
N GLN A 20 2.75 31.94 -36.81
CA GLN A 20 3.68 33.02 -36.46
C GLN A 20 3.08 34.30 -37.05
N THR A 21 3.01 35.39 -36.28
CA THR A 21 3.11 36.76 -36.83
C THR A 21 3.71 37.71 -35.80
N ARG A 22 4.49 38.66 -36.33
CA ARG A 22 5.44 39.61 -35.74
C ARG A 22 4.81 40.92 -35.21
N GLY A 23 5.58 41.60 -34.35
CA GLY A 23 5.68 43.07 -34.20
C GLY A 23 6.18 43.41 -32.79
N GLY A 24 7.25 44.16 -32.51
CA GLY A 24 8.09 45.05 -33.30
C GLY A 24 8.00 46.49 -32.76
N TYR A 25 8.72 46.85 -31.69
CA TYR A 25 9.02 48.25 -31.32
C TYR A 25 10.44 48.43 -30.76
N ARG A 26 11.13 49.45 -31.29
CA ARG A 26 12.49 49.93 -30.98
C ARG A 26 12.45 51.07 -29.96
N GLY A 27 13.54 51.26 -29.21
CA GLY A 27 13.93 52.52 -28.54
C GLY A 27 14.81 52.23 -27.32
N ARG A 28 16.15 52.19 -27.41
CA ARG A 28 17.17 53.26 -27.50
C ARG A 28 17.27 54.18 -26.26
N GLY A 29 18.24 53.85 -25.40
CA GLY A 29 19.29 54.79 -24.93
C GLY A 29 18.99 55.66 -23.70
N GLY A 30 19.87 55.58 -22.71
CA GLY A 30 19.94 56.56 -21.62
C GLY A 30 20.96 56.18 -20.54
N GLN A 31 22.23 56.54 -20.73
CA GLN A 31 23.25 56.59 -19.68
C GLN A 31 22.98 57.78 -18.75
N GLY A 32 23.11 57.59 -17.44
CA GLY A 32 23.07 58.66 -16.45
C GLY A 32 23.81 58.28 -15.18
N ARG A 33 24.99 58.89 -14.98
CA ARG A 33 25.84 58.81 -13.78
C ARG A 33 25.25 59.64 -12.63
N GLY A 34 25.45 59.16 -11.40
CA GLY A 34 25.86 60.02 -10.27
C GLY A 34 24.81 60.30 -9.20
N GLY A 35 25.11 59.90 -7.96
CA GLY A 35 24.38 60.36 -6.77
C GLY A 35 24.73 59.61 -5.49
N ARG A 36 25.82 60.01 -4.81
CA ARG A 36 26.13 59.63 -3.41
C ARG A 36 25.24 60.42 -2.44
N ARG A 37 24.52 59.75 -1.53
CA ARG A 37 24.16 60.19 -0.14
C ARG A 37 23.84 58.90 0.66
N ARG A 38 24.71 58.40 1.55
CA ARG A 38 25.01 58.81 2.95
C ARG A 38 23.78 58.77 3.87
N GLY A 39 23.76 57.79 4.77
CA GLY A 39 23.08 57.86 6.07
C GLY A 39 21.96 56.85 6.28
N GLY A 40 22.10 56.00 7.31
CA GLY A 40 20.99 55.19 7.83
C GLY A 40 21.42 53.80 8.27
N GLY A 41 22.25 53.72 9.32
CA GLY A 41 22.48 52.46 10.02
C GLY A 41 21.19 52.01 10.70
N TYR A 42 20.58 50.97 10.16
CA TYR A 42 19.61 50.16 10.88
C TYR A 42 20.35 48.91 11.33
N GLN A 43 20.65 48.84 12.63
CA GLN A 43 20.99 47.59 13.28
C GLN A 43 19.79 46.65 13.11
N ASP A 44 19.93 45.73 12.16
CA ASP A 44 19.03 44.60 11.98
C ASP A 44 19.20 43.67 13.18
N GLN A 45 18.53 43.98 14.30
CA GLN A 45 18.27 43.00 15.35
C GLN A 45 17.12 42.11 14.91
N ARG A 46 17.32 41.38 13.81
CA ARG A 46 16.71 40.06 13.67
C ARG A 46 17.35 39.22 14.76
N ARG A 47 16.69 39.17 15.91
CA ARG A 47 16.73 37.97 16.73
C ARG A 47 16.31 36.83 15.82
N GLU A 48 17.28 36.12 15.26
CA GLU A 48 17.12 34.69 15.02
C GLU A 48 16.57 34.13 16.34
N GLN A 49 15.27 33.89 16.35
CA GLN A 49 14.75 32.88 17.25
C GLN A 49 15.38 31.60 16.75
N ASP A 50 16.52 31.27 17.36
CA ASP A 50 17.01 29.91 17.47
C ASP A 50 15.83 29.11 18.05
N LEU A 51 15.02 28.56 17.15
CA LEU A 51 14.21 27.40 17.47
C LEU A 51 15.22 26.40 18.00
N PRO A 52 15.12 25.93 19.25
CA PRO A 52 16.06 24.93 19.73
C PRO A 52 15.99 23.77 18.74
N GLU A 53 17.12 23.46 18.11
CA GLU A 53 17.30 22.19 17.41
C GLU A 53 17.02 21.11 18.44
N GLU A 54 15.77 20.64 18.45
CA GLU A 54 15.32 19.62 19.40
C GLU A 54 16.02 18.32 19.00
N ASN A 55 17.15 18.11 19.67
CA ASN A 55 18.00 16.92 19.75
C ASN A 55 17.42 15.70 19.03
N GLY A 56 18.25 15.15 18.14
CA GLY A 56 18.05 13.91 17.38
C GLY A 56 17.94 12.64 18.22
N SER A 57 17.01 12.62 19.18
CA SER A 57 16.53 11.41 19.83
C SER A 57 15.81 10.58 18.77
N PRO A 58 16.25 9.33 18.48
CA PRO A 58 15.48 8.47 17.59
C PRO A 58 14.07 8.33 18.16
N LEU A 59 13.06 8.61 17.32
CA LEU A 59 11.67 8.42 17.70
C LEU A 59 11.49 6.98 18.17
N ALA A 60 10.82 6.83 19.32
CA ALA A 60 10.66 5.55 19.98
C ALA A 60 10.03 4.53 19.02
N LEU A 61 10.62 3.34 19.01
CA LEU A 61 10.06 2.18 18.33
C LEU A 61 8.90 1.65 19.17
N THR A 62 7.76 1.47 18.52
CA THR A 62 6.57 0.89 19.13
C THR A 62 6.26 -0.43 18.44
N PRO A 63 5.89 -1.48 19.17
CA PRO A 63 5.39 -2.70 18.55
C PRO A 63 4.18 -2.41 17.66
N GLY A 64 4.12 -3.05 16.50
CA GLY A 64 3.00 -2.97 15.59
C GLY A 64 2.81 -4.28 14.83
N SER A 65 1.57 -4.56 14.43
CA SER A 65 1.22 -5.74 13.64
C SER A 65 0.12 -5.41 12.64
N GLY A 66 0.05 -6.21 11.58
CA GLY A 66 -1.00 -6.10 10.57
C GLY A 66 -0.75 -7.01 9.38
N VAL A 67 -1.73 -7.09 8.49
CA VAL A 67 -1.66 -7.89 7.28
C VAL A 67 -0.99 -7.10 6.16
N LEU A 68 0.03 -7.68 5.53
CA LEU A 68 0.77 -7.03 4.45
C LEU A 68 -0.10 -6.91 3.20
N GLU A 69 -0.36 -5.68 2.77
CA GLU A 69 -0.85 -5.36 1.43
C GLU A 69 0.31 -4.83 0.58
N MET A 70 0.53 -5.43 -0.59
CA MET A 70 1.62 -5.03 -1.48
C MET A 70 1.15 -3.98 -2.50
N HIS A 71 2.00 -2.98 -2.73
CA HIS A 71 1.83 -2.02 -3.80
C HIS A 71 2.53 -2.52 -5.08
N PRO A 72 2.00 -2.26 -6.28
CA PRO A 72 2.65 -2.64 -7.55
C PRO A 72 4.08 -2.13 -7.76
N ASN A 73 4.52 -1.17 -6.94
CA ASN A 73 5.87 -0.59 -6.99
C ASN A 73 6.85 -1.32 -6.06
N GLY A 74 6.48 -2.46 -5.47
CA GLY A 74 7.35 -3.32 -4.68
C GLY A 74 7.48 -2.99 -3.20
N TYR A 75 6.80 -1.95 -2.69
CA TYR A 75 6.66 -1.69 -1.25
C TYR A 75 5.27 -2.12 -0.75
N GLY A 76 5.02 -2.10 0.55
CA GLY A 76 3.71 -2.47 1.10
C GLY A 76 3.26 -1.63 2.30
N PHE A 77 2.10 -1.96 2.83
CA PHE A 77 1.54 -1.40 4.06
C PHE A 77 0.96 -2.50 4.94
N LEU A 78 1.07 -2.36 6.26
CA LEU A 78 0.38 -3.23 7.20
C LEU A 78 -1.04 -2.73 7.44
N ARG A 79 -2.03 -3.52 7.03
CA ARG A 79 -3.45 -3.26 7.23
C ARG A 79 -3.93 -3.84 8.56
N SER A 80 -4.74 -3.08 9.28
CA SER A 80 -5.28 -3.53 10.56
C SER A 80 -6.58 -4.33 10.40
N PRO A 81 -6.77 -5.43 11.14
CA PRO A 81 -8.10 -6.03 11.27
C PRO A 81 -9.13 -5.08 11.91
N SER A 82 -8.68 -4.14 12.75
CA SER A 82 -9.57 -3.23 13.49
C SER A 82 -10.33 -2.23 12.61
N ASN A 83 -9.85 -1.97 11.39
CA ASN A 83 -10.48 -1.08 10.41
C ASN A 83 -10.95 -1.83 9.16
N ASN A 84 -11.17 -3.15 9.27
CA ASN A 84 -11.56 -4.02 8.16
C ASN A 84 -10.57 -3.97 6.98
N PHE A 85 -9.27 -3.86 7.27
CA PHE A 85 -8.20 -3.77 6.27
C PHE A 85 -8.31 -2.56 5.32
N THR A 86 -9.03 -1.52 5.76
CA THR A 86 -9.17 -0.29 4.98
C THR A 86 -7.87 0.50 4.99
N ARG A 87 -7.59 1.19 3.88
CA ARG A 87 -6.38 2.00 3.75
C ARG A 87 -6.44 3.22 4.66
N GLU A 88 -5.46 3.36 5.54
CA GLU A 88 -5.31 4.53 6.39
C GLU A 88 -3.91 5.14 6.33
N ARG A 89 -3.79 6.41 6.73
CA ARG A 89 -2.48 7.11 6.80
C ARG A 89 -1.64 6.65 7.99
N THR A 90 -2.27 5.98 8.93
CA THR A 90 -1.71 5.35 10.14
C THR A 90 -1.12 3.99 9.86
N ASP A 91 -1.35 3.40 8.68
CA ASP A 91 -0.83 2.09 8.32
C ASP A 91 0.71 2.13 8.18
N PRO A 92 1.44 1.27 8.90
CA PRO A 92 2.89 1.19 8.77
C PRO A 92 3.34 0.85 7.36
N PHE A 93 4.20 1.69 6.80
CA PHE A 93 4.89 1.43 5.53
C PHE A 93 5.91 0.30 5.69
N VAL A 94 5.88 -0.67 4.79
CA VAL A 94 6.83 -1.78 4.70
C VAL A 94 7.78 -1.54 3.52
N PRO A 95 9.10 -1.40 3.76
CA PRO A 95 10.06 -1.18 2.69
C PRO A 95 10.16 -2.37 1.73
N GLY A 96 10.25 -2.10 0.43
CA GLY A 96 10.42 -3.16 -0.58
C GLY A 96 11.68 -4.01 -0.37
N THR A 97 12.76 -3.40 0.12
CA THR A 97 13.98 -4.15 0.50
C THR A 97 13.74 -5.21 1.57
N MET A 98 12.77 -4.99 2.48
CA MET A 98 12.40 -5.95 3.51
C MET A 98 11.53 -7.07 2.91
N ILE A 99 10.59 -6.71 2.03
CA ILE A 99 9.77 -7.66 1.27
C ILE A 99 10.66 -8.59 0.45
N GLU A 100 11.59 -8.04 -0.32
CA GLU A 100 12.53 -8.82 -1.13
C GLU A 100 13.48 -9.67 -0.27
N LYS A 101 14.04 -9.11 0.80
CA LYS A 101 14.98 -9.83 1.69
C LYS A 101 14.37 -11.08 2.30
N TYR A 102 13.14 -10.98 2.80
CA TYR A 102 12.45 -12.08 3.50
C TYR A 102 11.47 -12.83 2.58
N GLY A 103 11.44 -12.53 1.28
CA GLY A 103 10.54 -13.18 0.32
C GLY A 103 9.05 -13.01 0.65
N LEU A 104 8.66 -11.91 1.29
CA LEU A 104 7.31 -11.72 1.81
C LEU A 104 6.28 -11.66 0.68
N ARG A 105 5.14 -12.32 0.89
CA ARG A 105 3.98 -12.34 -0.01
C ARG A 105 2.85 -11.49 0.54
N GLU A 106 1.92 -11.11 -0.32
CA GLU A 106 0.71 -10.38 0.08
C GLU A 106 -0.19 -11.27 0.96
N GLY A 107 -0.82 -10.68 1.99
CA GLY A 107 -1.74 -11.37 2.89
C GLY A 107 -1.13 -11.95 4.16
N LEU A 108 0.20 -11.86 4.34
CA LEU A 108 0.88 -12.34 5.56
C LEU A 108 0.59 -11.42 6.76
N LEU A 109 0.37 -12.01 7.93
CA LEU A 109 0.34 -11.27 9.19
C LEU A 109 1.78 -11.02 9.64
N LEU A 110 2.18 -9.76 9.68
CA LEU A 110 3.51 -9.36 10.13
C LEU A 110 3.42 -8.70 11.50
N SER A 111 4.42 -8.94 12.34
CA SER A 111 4.63 -8.14 13.56
C SER A 111 6.07 -7.67 13.67
N GLY A 112 6.26 -6.49 14.24
CA GLY A 112 7.57 -5.89 14.33
C GLY A 112 7.61 -4.52 15.00
N MET A 113 8.75 -3.86 14.92
CA MET A 113 8.97 -2.55 15.50
C MET A 113 8.69 -1.46 14.48
N VAL A 114 7.73 -0.60 14.80
CA VAL A 114 7.28 0.50 13.97
C VAL A 114 7.85 1.81 14.51
N GLN A 115 8.45 2.60 13.62
CA GLN A 115 8.87 3.96 13.92
C GLN A 115 7.82 4.95 13.43
N HIS A 116 7.32 5.77 14.35
CA HIS A 116 6.47 6.90 14.03
C HIS A 116 7.32 8.11 13.59
N HIS A 117 6.80 8.96 12.71
CA HIS A 117 7.47 10.18 12.25
C HIS A 117 6.69 11.43 12.67
N ARG A 118 7.41 12.53 12.98
CA ARG A 118 6.80 13.77 13.51
C ARG A 118 6.04 14.60 12.48
N ARG A 119 6.38 14.52 11.18
CA ARG A 119 5.84 15.44 10.15
C ARG A 119 5.46 14.72 8.87
N GLY A 120 4.16 14.69 8.56
CA GLY A 120 3.57 14.37 7.25
C GLY A 120 3.74 12.93 6.74
N GLN A 121 4.76 12.22 7.21
CA GLN A 121 5.07 10.84 6.87
C GLN A 121 4.35 9.89 7.83
N GLY A 122 3.73 8.85 7.27
CA GLY A 122 3.14 7.77 8.05
C GLY A 122 4.19 6.94 8.78
N PRO A 123 3.78 6.08 9.71
CA PRO A 123 4.68 5.17 10.41
C PRO A 123 5.39 4.23 9.43
N ARG A 124 6.56 3.71 9.83
CA ARG A 124 7.37 2.78 9.02
C ARG A 124 7.82 1.59 9.84
N LEU A 125 7.67 0.39 9.29
CA LEU A 125 8.26 -0.82 9.86
C LEU A 125 9.79 -0.75 9.75
N LYS A 126 10.48 -0.85 10.89
CA LYS A 126 11.94 -0.79 11.00
C LYS A 126 12.56 -2.16 11.21
N GLU A 127 11.91 -2.98 12.01
CA GLU A 127 12.36 -4.32 12.34
C GLU A 127 11.18 -5.26 12.16
N LEU A 128 11.41 -6.39 11.51
CA LEU A 128 10.45 -7.46 11.36
C LEU A 128 10.80 -8.52 12.40
N LEU A 129 9.85 -8.87 13.27
CA LEU A 129 10.06 -9.81 14.35
C LEU A 129 9.39 -11.16 14.08
N ASP A 130 8.27 -11.16 13.36
CA ASP A 130 7.46 -12.34 13.11
C ASP A 130 6.72 -12.25 11.76
N VAL A 131 6.58 -13.39 11.11
CA VAL A 131 5.84 -13.61 9.86
C VAL A 131 4.91 -14.80 10.06
N ASP A 132 3.61 -14.57 10.17
CA ASP A 132 2.57 -15.60 10.41
C ASP A 132 2.89 -16.55 11.58
N GLY A 133 3.46 -16.05 12.67
CA GLY A 133 3.84 -16.84 13.85
C GLY A 133 5.20 -17.54 13.75
N MET A 134 5.99 -17.24 12.70
CA MET A 134 7.33 -17.80 12.48
C MET A 134 8.40 -16.70 12.49
N ALA A 135 9.64 -17.08 12.78
CA ALA A 135 10.78 -16.17 12.63
C ALA A 135 10.95 -15.77 11.15
N PRO A 136 11.32 -14.52 10.85
CA PRO A 136 11.43 -14.03 9.47
C PRO A 136 12.39 -14.85 8.58
N ASP A 137 13.46 -15.39 9.17
CA ASP A 137 14.44 -16.19 8.44
C ASP A 137 13.90 -17.58 8.06
N ASP A 138 12.96 -18.13 8.83
CA ASP A 138 12.36 -19.45 8.57
C ASP A 138 11.31 -19.39 7.46
N TYR A 139 10.65 -18.25 7.29
CA TYR A 139 9.57 -18.06 6.30
C TYR A 139 10.01 -18.32 4.85
N LEU A 140 11.29 -18.07 4.52
CA LEU A 140 11.84 -18.31 3.19
C LEU A 140 11.72 -19.78 2.73
N SER A 141 11.62 -20.72 3.68
CA SER A 141 11.46 -22.14 3.39
C SER A 141 10.01 -22.57 3.16
N VAL A 142 9.04 -21.67 3.39
CA VAL A 142 7.61 -21.94 3.29
C VAL A 142 7.17 -21.95 1.83
N LYS A 143 6.72 -23.13 1.37
CA LYS A 143 6.15 -23.34 0.04
C LYS A 143 4.98 -22.41 -0.23
N GLU A 144 4.79 -22.05 -1.48
CA GLU A 144 3.63 -21.26 -1.89
C GLU A 144 2.36 -22.12 -1.83
N PHE A 145 1.21 -21.48 -1.59
CA PHE A 145 -0.06 -22.18 -1.48
C PHE A 145 -0.40 -22.99 -2.73
N ASP A 146 -0.09 -22.44 -3.92
CA ASP A 146 -0.36 -23.08 -5.21
C ASP A 146 0.55 -24.29 -5.50
N GLU A 147 1.68 -24.42 -4.77
CA GLU A 147 2.58 -25.58 -4.87
C GLU A 147 2.15 -26.73 -3.95
N LEU A 148 1.19 -26.50 -3.06
CA LEU A 148 0.69 -27.54 -2.17
C LEU A 148 -0.14 -28.55 -2.95
N THR A 149 0.04 -29.83 -2.62
CA THR A 149 -0.76 -30.89 -3.21
C THR A 149 -2.17 -30.84 -2.62
N PRO A 150 -3.23 -30.68 -3.43
CA PRO A 150 -4.59 -30.72 -2.92
C PRO A 150 -4.90 -32.13 -2.43
N ILE A 151 -5.40 -32.23 -1.20
CA ILE A 151 -5.84 -33.48 -0.59
C ILE A 151 -7.34 -33.42 -0.28
N THR A 152 -7.98 -34.59 -0.24
CA THR A 152 -9.33 -34.69 0.30
C THR A 152 -9.31 -34.52 1.82
N PRO A 153 -10.38 -33.99 2.44
CA PRO A 153 -10.43 -33.89 3.90
C PRO A 153 -10.35 -35.26 4.58
N GLU A 154 -9.33 -35.46 5.41
CA GLU A 154 -9.12 -36.70 6.17
C GLU A 154 -9.49 -36.55 7.66
N GLU A 155 -9.50 -35.31 8.17
CA GLU A 155 -9.83 -35.01 9.56
C GLU A 155 -11.20 -34.34 9.66
N TRP A 156 -12.09 -34.92 10.48
CA TRP A 156 -13.42 -34.38 10.74
C TRP A 156 -13.37 -33.24 11.77
N LEU A 157 -13.96 -32.10 11.40
CA LEU A 157 -14.31 -31.02 12.31
C LEU A 157 -15.62 -31.37 13.04
N ARG A 158 -15.51 -31.81 14.28
CA ARG A 158 -16.68 -32.07 15.14
C ARG A 158 -17.29 -30.74 15.61
N LEU A 159 -18.52 -30.46 15.19
CA LEU A 159 -19.22 -29.22 15.52
C LEU A 159 -20.07 -29.36 16.80
N GLU A 160 -20.46 -30.57 17.17
CA GLU A 160 -21.19 -30.86 18.41
C GLU A 160 -20.30 -30.58 19.64
N THR A 161 -20.65 -29.57 20.42
CA THR A 161 -19.95 -29.19 21.66
C THR A 161 -20.67 -29.62 22.94
N GLY A 162 -21.93 -30.07 22.83
CA GLY A 162 -22.78 -30.40 23.98
C GLY A 162 -24.22 -30.67 23.57
N SER A 163 -25.16 -30.59 24.52
CA SER A 163 -26.59 -30.77 24.25
C SER A 163 -27.19 -29.68 23.37
N GLU A 164 -26.62 -28.47 23.43
CA GLU A 164 -27.02 -27.31 22.63
C GLU A 164 -25.78 -26.62 22.04
N PRO A 165 -25.90 -25.94 20.88
CA PRO A 165 -27.10 -25.87 20.02
C PRO A 165 -27.34 -27.17 19.22
N LEU A 166 -28.61 -27.53 18.96
CA LEU A 166 -28.95 -28.73 18.19
C LEU A 166 -28.52 -28.65 16.72
N SER A 167 -28.36 -27.44 16.17
CA SER A 167 -27.99 -27.23 14.75
C SER A 167 -26.65 -27.86 14.39
N THR A 168 -25.63 -27.70 15.24
CA THR A 168 -24.30 -28.28 15.00
C THR A 168 -24.32 -29.80 15.05
N ARG A 169 -25.13 -30.39 15.95
CA ARG A 169 -25.34 -31.84 16.01
C ARG A 169 -26.05 -32.38 14.78
N VAL A 170 -27.07 -31.69 14.29
CA VAL A 170 -27.73 -32.05 13.03
C VAL A 170 -26.76 -31.97 11.85
N MET A 171 -25.92 -30.93 11.80
CA MET A 171 -24.88 -30.80 10.78
C MET A 171 -23.85 -31.93 10.85
N ASP A 172 -23.38 -32.30 12.04
CA ASP A 172 -22.45 -33.42 12.22
C ASP A 172 -23.03 -34.77 11.74
N LEU A 173 -24.34 -34.98 11.90
CA LEU A 173 -25.01 -36.22 11.48
C LEU A 173 -25.31 -36.27 9.97
N LEU A 174 -25.72 -35.15 9.37
CA LEU A 174 -26.20 -35.13 7.99
C LEU A 174 -25.16 -34.65 6.97
N THR A 175 -24.29 -33.73 7.39
CA THR A 175 -23.33 -33.04 6.52
C THR A 175 -21.99 -32.84 7.25
N PRO A 176 -21.26 -33.93 7.58
CA PRO A 176 -20.00 -33.82 8.31
C PRO A 176 -18.99 -32.96 7.52
N LEU A 177 -18.30 -32.07 8.23
CA LEU A 177 -17.33 -31.13 7.64
C LEU A 177 -15.90 -31.55 7.95
N GLY A 178 -15.06 -31.72 6.93
CA GLY A 178 -13.64 -31.99 7.14
C GLY A 178 -12.75 -30.74 7.05
N LYS A 179 -11.50 -30.82 7.53
CA LYS A 179 -10.50 -29.77 7.31
C LYS A 179 -10.19 -29.62 5.82
N GLY A 180 -10.32 -28.40 5.29
CA GLY A 180 -10.21 -28.13 3.86
C GLY A 180 -11.50 -28.37 3.06
N GLN A 181 -12.61 -28.72 3.71
CA GLN A 181 -13.90 -28.88 3.04
C GLN A 181 -14.38 -27.55 2.43
N ARG A 182 -14.89 -27.63 1.20
CA ARG A 182 -15.60 -26.52 0.52
C ARG A 182 -17.08 -26.84 0.52
N ALA A 183 -17.88 -26.03 1.21
CA ALA A 183 -19.32 -26.23 1.36
C ALA A 183 -20.08 -24.95 1.03
N LEU A 184 -21.36 -25.09 0.70
CA LEU A 184 -22.27 -23.99 0.44
C LEU A 184 -23.53 -24.21 1.28
N ILE A 185 -23.88 -23.22 2.12
CA ILE A 185 -25.16 -23.21 2.81
C ILE A 185 -26.16 -22.51 1.92
N VAL A 186 -27.16 -23.25 1.47
CA VAL A 186 -28.24 -22.71 0.64
C VAL A 186 -29.40 -22.34 1.55
N ALA A 187 -29.66 -21.05 1.69
CA ALA A 187 -30.73 -20.51 2.52
C ALA A 187 -31.52 -19.44 1.76
N PRO A 188 -32.83 -19.59 1.56
CA PRO A 188 -33.66 -18.54 0.96
C PRO A 188 -33.79 -17.33 1.91
N PRO A 189 -34.12 -16.13 1.40
CA PRO A 189 -34.30 -14.95 2.26
C PRO A 189 -35.34 -15.19 3.36
N ARG A 190 -34.98 -14.86 4.62
CA ARG A 190 -35.77 -15.10 5.85
C ARG A 190 -35.92 -16.60 6.19
N THR A 191 -34.79 -17.25 6.47
CA THR A 191 -34.72 -18.56 7.15
C THR A 191 -34.19 -18.42 8.56
#